data_AF-A0A958ZBM4-F1
#
_entry.id   AF-A0A958ZBM4-F1
#
_cell.length_a   1.000
_cell.length_b   1.000
_cell.length_c   1.000
_cell.angle_alpha   90.00
_cell.angle_beta   90.00
_cell.angle_gamma   90.00
#
_symmetry.space_group_name_H-M   'P 1'
#
loop_
_entity.id
_entity.type
_entity.pdbx_description
1 polymer ?
#
loop_
_entity_poly.entity_id
_entity_poly.type
_entity_poly.pdbx_seq_one_letter_code
_entity_poly.pdbx_strand_id
1 'polypeptide(L)'
;MAIILKRDKEIENIPSIKRKTLRINLNENIYGTFAEIGAGQETVRNFFRAGGASGTIAKAMSAYDKDFSDAIYGVEPDNRYVTESRLKKMLRHEIELIEDRLSREKHPDKLFFTYANTVATIDFTKQYKGHGWVGVRFQLDPLEDYNEIILHIRFRQTDARLQQETLGVLGVNLIYGAFYLNDRPKELLKSFYDNIDKDQIEIDMINFIGPRFMYVDNRLMSLQLVKNGMTEAVMFGPDGHNLLPAQELYRKNILALRGSFRPVTKVNMDIYEQAKEMFKNEKSVQEENIEIIFEITLTNLMAEGEINERDFLDRAELLCNLGQQVMITNFQEYYRLVEYFSQFTKERMVLAMGVANLVQIFDEKYYRHLSGGILEAFGKLFFKDLKVYLYPLKEEGREEMMPE
;
A
#
# COMPACT_ATOMS: atom_id res chain seq x y z
N MET A 1 12.56 -1.44 37.35
CA MET A 1 13.52 -1.60 36.23
C MET A 1 14.32 -2.85 36.51
N ALA A 2 14.50 -3.73 35.51
CA ALA A 2 15.36 -4.89 35.66
C ALA A 2 16.82 -4.44 35.83
N ILE A 3 17.62 -5.24 36.53
CA ILE A 3 19.05 -4.99 36.70
C ILE A 3 19.71 -5.17 35.32
N ILE A 4 20.43 -4.16 34.84
CA ILE A 4 21.23 -4.23 33.61
C ILE A 4 22.59 -4.81 33.99
N LEU A 5 22.96 -5.95 33.41
CA LEU A 5 24.23 -6.60 33.67
C LEU A 5 25.34 -6.00 32.79
N LYS A 6 26.58 -6.11 33.27
CA LYS A 6 27.75 -5.65 32.50
C LYS A 6 27.85 -6.45 31.20
N ARG A 7 27.89 -5.74 30.06
CA ARG A 7 27.87 -6.27 28.66
C ARG A 7 26.50 -6.64 28.12
N ASP A 8 25.40 -6.32 28.79
CA ASP A 8 24.09 -6.39 28.16
C ASP A 8 24.07 -5.47 26.93
N LYS A 9 23.60 -6.01 25.82
CA LYS A 9 23.34 -5.22 24.63
C LYS A 9 22.00 -4.52 24.81
N GLU A 10 21.93 -3.24 24.47
CA GLU A 10 20.65 -2.57 24.34
C GLU A 10 19.88 -3.21 23.19
N ILE A 11 18.69 -3.75 23.50
CA ILE A 11 17.75 -4.31 22.55
C ILE A 11 16.52 -3.43 22.58
N GLU A 12 15.97 -3.11 21.42
CA GLU A 12 14.73 -2.37 21.30
C GLU A 12 13.58 -3.12 22.00
N ASN A 13 12.88 -2.42 22.88
CA ASN A 13 11.83 -3.02 23.71
C ASN A 13 10.48 -2.99 22.98
N ILE A 14 10.30 -3.90 22.03
CA ILE A 14 9.05 -4.06 21.30
C ILE A 14 8.03 -4.79 22.20
N PRO A 15 6.85 -4.19 22.49
CA PRO A 15 5.83 -4.88 23.28
C PRO A 15 5.37 -6.16 22.59
N SER A 16 5.33 -7.27 23.35
CA SER A 16 4.75 -8.52 22.85
C SER A 16 3.27 -8.35 22.52
N ILE A 17 2.77 -9.16 21.59
CA ILE A 17 1.36 -9.17 21.19
C ILE A 17 0.43 -9.34 22.40
N LYS A 18 0.74 -10.27 23.30
CA LYS A 18 -0.01 -10.44 24.54
C LYS A 18 -0.06 -9.16 25.38
N ARG A 19 1.03 -8.40 25.48
CA ARG A 19 1.08 -7.15 26.24
C ARG A 19 0.29 -6.04 25.57
N LYS A 20 0.38 -5.90 24.25
CA LYS A 20 -0.43 -4.95 23.47
C LYS A 20 -1.92 -5.21 23.67
N THR A 21 -2.33 -6.46 23.47
CA THR A 21 -3.70 -6.90 23.65
C THR A 21 -4.20 -6.73 25.08
N LEU A 22 -3.43 -7.16 26.08
CA LEU A 22 -3.83 -7.01 27.48
C LEU A 22 -4.00 -5.54 27.87
N ARG A 23 -3.14 -4.63 27.35
CA ARG A 23 -3.28 -3.20 27.60
C ARG A 23 -4.59 -2.64 27.05
N ILE A 24 -5.04 -3.10 25.89
CA ILE A 24 -6.34 -2.72 25.33
C ILE A 24 -7.46 -3.32 26.19
N ASN A 25 -7.37 -4.61 26.52
CA ASN A 25 -8.38 -5.33 27.32
C ASN A 25 -8.60 -4.74 28.72
N LEU A 26 -7.55 -4.18 29.32
CA LEU A 26 -7.62 -3.57 30.66
C LEU A 26 -8.09 -2.11 30.64
N ASN A 27 -8.25 -1.50 29.47
CA ASN A 27 -8.84 -0.18 29.38
C ASN A 27 -10.37 -0.31 29.45
N GLU A 28 -10.95 0.16 30.54
CA GLU A 28 -12.40 0.04 30.80
C GLU A 28 -13.25 0.78 29.77
N ASN A 29 -12.69 1.72 29.01
CA ASN A 29 -13.42 2.52 28.05
C ASN A 29 -13.36 1.96 26.63
N ILE A 30 -12.29 1.25 26.25
CA ILE A 30 -12.17 0.71 24.88
C ILE A 30 -13.08 -0.50 24.72
N TYR A 31 -14.10 -0.38 23.87
CA TYR A 31 -15.11 -1.40 23.67
C TYR A 31 -15.53 -1.50 22.20
N GLY A 32 -15.58 -2.70 21.63
CA GLY A 32 -15.75 -2.80 20.18
C GLY A 32 -16.06 -4.16 19.62
N THR A 33 -16.21 -4.19 18.31
CA THR A 33 -16.55 -5.39 17.53
C THR A 33 -15.40 -5.84 16.64
N PHE A 34 -15.31 -7.15 16.44
CA PHE A 34 -14.42 -7.79 15.47
C PHE A 34 -15.27 -8.48 14.38
N ALA A 35 -15.05 -8.09 13.12
CA ALA A 35 -15.70 -8.69 11.95
C ALA A 35 -14.64 -9.20 10.96
N GLU A 36 -14.35 -10.50 11.02
CA GLU A 36 -13.24 -11.10 10.28
C GLU A 36 -13.78 -12.06 9.21
N ILE A 37 -13.38 -11.87 7.94
CA ILE A 37 -13.81 -12.71 6.82
C ILE A 37 -12.60 -13.24 6.05
N GLY A 38 -12.63 -14.55 5.79
CA GLY A 38 -11.78 -15.23 4.80
C GLY A 38 -10.40 -15.70 5.28
N ALA A 39 -9.93 -15.27 6.45
CA ALA A 39 -8.63 -15.66 7.01
C ALA A 39 -8.67 -15.98 8.52
N GLY A 40 -9.73 -16.66 8.95
CA GLY A 40 -9.96 -17.05 10.33
C GLY A 40 -10.45 -15.88 11.19
N GLN A 41 -10.45 -16.10 12.49
CA GLN A 41 -10.73 -15.08 13.50
C GLN A 41 -9.50 -14.92 14.43
N GLU A 42 -8.32 -14.77 13.84
CA GLU A 42 -7.06 -14.79 14.58
C GLU A 42 -6.79 -13.48 15.31
N THR A 43 -7.32 -12.34 14.84
CA THR A 43 -7.15 -11.07 15.55
C THR A 43 -7.90 -11.14 16.87
N VAL A 44 -9.21 -11.42 16.85
CA VAL A 44 -10.00 -11.49 18.09
C VAL A 44 -9.55 -12.64 19.01
N ARG A 45 -9.01 -13.73 18.45
CA ARG A 45 -8.43 -14.83 19.24
C ARG A 45 -7.28 -14.38 20.14
N ASN A 46 -6.46 -13.43 19.70
CA ASN A 46 -5.44 -12.82 20.56
C ASN A 46 -6.07 -12.11 21.75
N PHE A 47 -7.16 -11.37 21.54
CA PHE A 47 -7.93 -10.67 22.59
C PHE A 47 -8.54 -11.63 23.61
N PHE A 48 -9.13 -12.74 23.16
CA PHE A 48 -9.64 -13.78 24.07
C PHE A 48 -8.52 -14.39 24.93
N ARG A 49 -7.34 -14.65 24.36
CA ARG A 49 -6.23 -15.32 25.04
C ARG A 49 -5.45 -14.43 26.02
N ALA A 50 -5.46 -13.12 25.81
CA ALA A 50 -4.72 -12.20 26.68
C ALA A 50 -5.35 -12.04 28.07
N GLY A 51 -6.65 -12.30 28.22
CA GLY A 51 -7.43 -12.07 29.44
C GLY A 51 -8.02 -10.65 29.51
N GLY A 52 -9.10 -10.46 30.29
CA GLY A 52 -9.82 -9.17 30.38
C GLY A 52 -10.76 -8.86 29.19
N ALA A 53 -10.92 -9.80 28.26
CA ALA A 53 -11.62 -9.59 27.00
C ALA A 53 -13.10 -9.15 27.14
N SER A 54 -13.78 -9.52 28.23
CA SER A 54 -15.18 -9.11 28.49
C SER A 54 -15.35 -7.60 28.63
N GLY A 55 -14.28 -6.88 29.01
CA GLY A 55 -14.26 -5.43 29.12
C GLY A 55 -14.09 -4.71 27.78
N THR A 56 -13.78 -5.43 26.70
CA THR A 56 -13.39 -4.86 25.40
C THR A 56 -14.17 -5.42 24.22
N ILE A 57 -14.53 -6.70 24.22
CA ILE A 57 -15.22 -7.34 23.09
C ILE A 57 -16.73 -7.25 23.31
N ALA A 58 -17.38 -6.43 22.48
CA ALA A 58 -18.83 -6.35 22.38
C ALA A 58 -19.39 -7.51 21.54
N LYS A 59 -18.76 -7.77 20.39
CA LYS A 59 -19.15 -8.82 19.45
C LYS A 59 -17.93 -9.31 18.68
N ALA A 60 -17.90 -10.61 18.40
CA ALA A 60 -16.99 -11.20 17.43
C ALA A 60 -17.82 -11.96 16.41
N MET A 61 -17.63 -11.70 15.12
CA MET A 61 -18.39 -12.36 14.08
C MET A 61 -17.56 -12.69 12.84
N SER A 62 -18.03 -13.65 12.07
CA SER A 62 -17.45 -14.04 10.80
C SER A 62 -18.55 -14.50 9.83
N ALA A 63 -18.69 -13.80 8.71
CA ALA A 63 -19.65 -14.12 7.65
C ALA A 63 -18.89 -14.69 6.44
N TYR A 64 -18.54 -15.97 6.54
CA TYR A 64 -17.78 -16.70 5.51
C TYR A 64 -18.59 -16.99 4.25
N ASP A 65 -19.88 -17.28 4.43
CA ASP A 65 -20.76 -17.55 3.32
C ASP A 65 -21.09 -16.25 2.57
N LYS A 66 -21.08 -16.33 1.24
CA LYS A 66 -21.27 -15.19 0.36
C LYS A 66 -22.64 -14.54 0.58
N ASP A 67 -23.70 -15.34 0.60
CA ASP A 67 -25.07 -14.85 0.67
C ASP A 67 -25.38 -14.31 2.06
N PHE A 68 -24.85 -14.95 3.12
CA PHE A 68 -24.92 -14.39 4.48
C PHE A 68 -24.19 -13.06 4.60
N SER A 69 -23.00 -12.96 4.01
CA SER A 69 -22.21 -11.74 4.05
C SER A 69 -22.88 -10.62 3.26
N ASP A 70 -23.51 -10.93 2.12
CA ASP A 70 -24.30 -9.98 1.32
C ASP A 70 -25.60 -9.55 2.02
N ALA A 71 -26.24 -10.44 2.77
CA ALA A 71 -27.41 -10.10 3.57
C ALA A 71 -27.09 -9.10 4.71
N ILE A 72 -25.86 -9.13 5.24
CA ILE A 72 -25.41 -8.25 6.33
C ILE A 72 -24.84 -6.95 5.77
N TYR A 73 -23.93 -7.03 4.80
CA TYR A 73 -23.13 -5.90 4.33
C TYR A 73 -23.57 -5.35 2.97
N GLY A 74 -24.55 -5.97 2.32
CA GLY A 74 -25.00 -5.63 0.98
C GLY A 74 -24.14 -6.24 -0.12
N VAL A 75 -24.73 -6.33 -1.31
CA VAL A 75 -24.09 -6.90 -2.51
C VAL A 75 -23.04 -5.93 -3.08
N GLU A 76 -21.90 -6.46 -3.52
CA GLU A 76 -20.87 -5.68 -4.22
C GLU A 76 -21.22 -5.53 -5.72
N PRO A 77 -21.15 -4.31 -6.30
CA PRO A 77 -21.56 -4.06 -7.69
C PRO A 77 -20.78 -4.85 -8.74
N ASP A 78 -19.51 -5.13 -8.46
CA ASP A 78 -18.57 -5.82 -9.36
C ASP A 78 -18.44 -7.32 -9.05
N ASN A 79 -19.27 -7.85 -8.14
CA ASN A 79 -19.20 -9.22 -7.61
C ASN A 79 -17.83 -9.62 -7.02
N ARG A 80 -16.95 -8.67 -6.70
CA ARG A 80 -15.69 -8.93 -6.01
C ARG A 80 -15.89 -8.79 -4.50
N TYR A 81 -15.35 -9.74 -3.74
CA TYR A 81 -15.60 -9.82 -2.30
C TYR A 81 -14.46 -9.29 -1.42
N VAL A 82 -13.25 -9.22 -1.97
CA VAL A 82 -12.06 -8.70 -1.31
C VAL A 82 -11.82 -7.29 -1.84
N THR A 83 -12.61 -6.33 -1.35
CA THR A 83 -12.61 -4.93 -1.80
C THR A 83 -12.56 -3.97 -0.61
N GLU A 84 -12.01 -2.78 -0.83
CA GLU A 84 -12.03 -1.68 0.15
C GLU A 84 -13.46 -1.26 0.48
N SER A 85 -14.33 -1.21 -0.55
CA SER A 85 -15.77 -0.94 -0.42
C SER A 85 -16.40 -1.86 0.63
N ARG A 86 -16.19 -3.18 0.51
CA ARG A 86 -16.75 -4.13 1.45
C ARG A 86 -16.19 -3.96 2.85
N LEU A 87 -14.87 -3.75 2.99
CA LEU A 87 -14.27 -3.45 4.29
C LEU A 87 -14.93 -2.23 4.95
N LYS A 88 -15.11 -1.12 4.22
CA LYS A 88 -15.77 0.09 4.73
C LYS A 88 -17.21 -0.16 5.15
N LYS A 89 -17.97 -0.94 4.36
CA LYS A 89 -19.33 -1.35 4.73
C LYS A 89 -19.35 -2.16 6.02
N MET A 90 -18.39 -3.09 6.19
CA MET A 90 -18.25 -3.86 7.43
C MET A 90 -17.95 -2.96 8.63
N LEU A 91 -16.95 -2.08 8.51
CA LEU A 91 -16.57 -1.14 9.57
C LEU A 91 -17.74 -0.27 10.01
N ARG A 92 -18.47 0.31 9.05
CA ARG A 92 -19.60 1.20 9.31
C ARG A 92 -20.78 0.46 9.93
N HIS A 93 -21.21 -0.63 9.30
CA HIS A 93 -22.36 -1.41 9.78
C HIS A 93 -22.17 -1.87 11.23
N GLU A 94 -20.97 -2.33 11.57
CA GLU A 94 -20.67 -2.81 12.90
C GLU A 94 -20.56 -1.71 13.95
N ILE A 95 -20.10 -0.51 13.56
CA ILE A 95 -20.17 0.66 14.46
C ILE A 95 -21.62 1.07 14.71
N GLU A 96 -22.44 1.18 13.66
CA GLU A 96 -23.86 1.53 13.77
C GLU A 96 -24.58 0.55 14.71
N LEU A 97 -24.32 -0.76 14.56
CA LEU A 97 -24.89 -1.78 15.45
C LEU A 97 -24.46 -1.65 16.91
N ILE A 98 -23.23 -1.21 17.18
CA ILE A 98 -22.77 -0.97 18.56
C ILE A 98 -23.51 0.23 19.14
N GLU A 99 -23.59 1.34 18.40
CA GLU A 99 -24.25 2.56 18.88
C GLU A 99 -25.76 2.34 19.10
N ASP A 100 -26.42 1.59 18.23
CA ASP A 100 -27.84 1.23 18.36
C ASP A 100 -28.11 0.39 19.62
N ARG A 101 -27.18 -0.49 20.00
CA ARG A 101 -27.37 -1.44 21.11
C ARG A 101 -26.87 -0.90 22.45
N LEU A 102 -25.90 0.01 22.44
CA LEU A 102 -25.26 0.54 23.64
C LEU A 102 -25.54 2.04 23.76
N SER A 103 -26.62 2.37 24.47
CA SER A 103 -26.99 3.76 24.75
C SER A 103 -25.85 4.52 25.47
N ARG A 104 -25.53 5.70 24.94
CA ARG A 104 -24.59 6.65 25.53
C ARG A 104 -25.02 7.13 26.93
N GLU A 105 -26.30 7.04 27.27
CA GLU A 105 -26.77 7.34 28.64
C GLU A 105 -26.20 6.37 29.68
N LYS A 106 -26.03 5.09 29.30
CA LYS A 106 -25.45 4.04 30.16
C LYS A 106 -23.93 3.95 30.02
N HIS A 107 -23.41 4.41 28.88
CA HIS A 107 -22.03 4.23 28.47
C HIS A 107 -21.42 5.55 27.95
N PRO A 108 -21.39 6.62 28.77
CA PRO A 108 -20.96 7.94 28.32
C PRO A 108 -19.48 7.98 27.93
N ASP A 109 -18.64 7.24 28.66
CA ASP A 109 -17.18 7.29 28.49
C ASP A 109 -16.63 6.20 27.57
N LYS A 110 -17.49 5.34 26.99
CA LYS A 110 -17.04 4.25 26.13
C LYS A 110 -16.48 4.78 24.81
N LEU A 111 -15.30 4.30 24.45
CA LEU A 111 -14.64 4.53 23.18
C LEU A 111 -14.94 3.36 22.26
N PHE A 112 -15.84 3.57 21.31
CA PHE A 112 -16.25 2.50 20.40
C PHE A 112 -15.23 2.27 19.30
N PHE A 113 -15.01 1.00 18.96
CA PHE A 113 -14.27 0.63 17.77
C PHE A 113 -14.88 -0.57 17.04
N THR A 114 -14.58 -0.67 15.76
CA THR A 114 -14.75 -1.89 14.97
C THR A 114 -13.44 -2.19 14.28
N TYR A 115 -12.98 -3.42 14.44
CA TYR A 115 -11.97 -4.01 13.58
C TYR A 115 -12.65 -4.88 12.53
N ALA A 116 -12.21 -4.76 11.28
CA ALA A 116 -12.68 -5.61 10.20
C ALA A 116 -11.57 -6.05 9.26
N ASN A 117 -11.74 -7.22 8.65
CA ASN A 117 -10.93 -7.65 7.53
C ASN A 117 -11.75 -8.45 6.51
N THR A 118 -11.44 -8.27 5.24
CA THR A 118 -11.88 -9.13 4.13
C THR A 118 -10.64 -9.58 3.37
N VAL A 119 -10.31 -10.87 3.46
CA VAL A 119 -9.01 -11.39 3.03
C VAL A 119 -9.20 -12.72 2.31
N ALA A 120 -8.45 -12.92 1.23
CA ALA A 120 -8.30 -14.23 0.60
C ALA A 120 -6.93 -14.80 0.98
N THR A 121 -6.90 -15.97 1.63
CA THR A 121 -5.66 -16.73 1.83
C THR A 121 -5.20 -17.37 0.51
N ILE A 122 -3.97 -17.87 0.47
CA ILE A 122 -3.46 -18.62 -0.68
C ILE A 122 -4.41 -19.75 -1.09
N ASP A 123 -4.60 -19.89 -2.40
CA ASP A 123 -5.42 -20.96 -2.98
C ASP A 123 -4.73 -22.32 -2.85
N PHE A 124 -5.51 -23.41 -2.85
CA PHE A 124 -4.95 -24.77 -2.79
C PHE A 124 -4.03 -25.09 -3.97
N THR A 125 -4.28 -24.46 -5.13
CA THR A 125 -3.46 -24.55 -6.34
C THR A 125 -2.23 -23.64 -6.34
N LYS A 126 -2.06 -22.79 -5.31
CA LYS A 126 -0.95 -21.84 -5.12
C LYS A 126 -0.69 -20.94 -6.34
N GLN A 127 -1.70 -20.68 -7.16
CA GLN A 127 -1.58 -19.82 -8.33
C GLN A 127 -1.73 -18.34 -7.97
N TYR A 128 -2.46 -18.04 -6.88
CA TYR A 128 -2.73 -16.68 -6.45
C TYR A 128 -2.21 -16.44 -5.04
N LYS A 129 -1.34 -15.43 -4.89
CA LYS A 129 -0.89 -14.98 -3.57
C LYS A 129 -2.09 -14.42 -2.82
N GLY A 130 -2.20 -14.77 -1.54
CA GLY A 130 -3.24 -14.22 -0.69
C GLY A 130 -3.08 -12.70 -0.52
N HIS A 131 -4.19 -11.99 -0.42
CA HIS A 131 -4.23 -10.55 -0.22
C HIS A 131 -5.53 -10.15 0.46
N GLY A 132 -5.61 -8.91 0.92
CA GLY A 132 -6.88 -8.38 1.39
C GLY A 132 -6.83 -7.03 2.04
N TRP A 133 -7.99 -6.62 2.50
CA TRP A 133 -8.23 -5.32 3.14
C TRP A 133 -8.43 -5.53 4.63
N VAL A 134 -7.75 -4.71 5.43
CA VAL A 134 -7.81 -4.72 6.88
C VAL A 134 -8.03 -3.29 7.36
N GLY A 135 -8.90 -3.09 8.34
CA GLY A 135 -9.12 -1.75 8.85
C GLY A 135 -9.64 -1.71 10.27
N VAL A 136 -9.53 -0.54 10.87
CA VAL A 136 -10.13 -0.21 12.17
C VAL A 136 -10.83 1.13 12.07
N ARG A 137 -12.05 1.19 12.57
CA ARG A 137 -12.83 2.42 12.78
C ARG A 137 -12.98 2.64 14.28
N PHE A 138 -12.57 3.79 14.82
CA PHE A 138 -12.44 3.98 16.27
C PHE A 138 -12.62 5.43 16.70
N GLN A 139 -13.00 5.60 17.96
CA GLN A 139 -13.05 6.90 18.65
C GLN A 139 -11.88 7.05 19.64
N LEU A 140 -11.41 8.27 19.81
CA LEU A 140 -10.49 8.65 20.90
C LEU A 140 -11.17 9.48 21.98
N ASP A 141 -12.31 10.08 21.66
CA ASP A 141 -13.21 10.76 22.57
C ASP A 141 -14.66 10.30 22.27
N PRO A 142 -15.50 10.03 23.28
CA PRO A 142 -16.86 9.54 23.07
C PRO A 142 -17.76 10.48 22.26
N LEU A 143 -17.44 11.78 22.25
CA LEU A 143 -18.21 12.82 21.56
C LEU A 143 -17.60 13.20 20.20
N GLU A 144 -16.46 12.61 19.82
CA GLU A 144 -15.80 12.87 18.55
C GLU A 144 -16.29 11.91 17.46
N ASP A 145 -16.24 12.38 16.22
CA ASP A 145 -16.39 11.54 15.05
C ASP A 145 -15.33 10.43 14.98
N TYR A 146 -15.67 9.38 14.24
CA TYR A 146 -14.79 8.23 14.09
C TYR A 146 -13.59 8.51 13.18
N ASN A 147 -12.47 7.91 13.56
CA ASN A 147 -11.27 7.81 12.77
C ASN A 147 -11.18 6.43 12.13
N GLU A 148 -10.54 6.34 10.97
CA GLU A 148 -10.27 5.09 10.28
C GLU A 148 -8.80 4.97 9.89
N ILE A 149 -8.28 3.75 10.04
CA ILE A 149 -7.02 3.33 9.41
C ILE A 149 -7.35 2.12 8.55
N ILE A 150 -7.08 2.24 7.26
CA ILE A 150 -7.36 1.22 6.25
C ILE A 150 -6.04 0.80 5.61
N LEU A 151 -5.83 -0.51 5.48
CA LEU A 151 -4.65 -1.13 4.89
C LEU A 151 -5.09 -2.08 3.79
N HIS A 152 -4.30 -2.13 2.70
CA HIS A 152 -4.25 -3.31 1.86
C HIS A 152 -2.96 -4.08 2.16
N ILE A 153 -3.06 -5.40 2.11
CA ILE A 153 -1.96 -6.31 2.39
C ILE A 153 -1.84 -7.41 1.34
N ARG A 154 -0.63 -7.90 1.15
CA ARG A 154 -0.31 -9.08 0.34
C ARG A 154 0.54 -10.04 1.16
N PHE A 155 0.13 -11.31 1.21
CA PHE A 155 0.92 -12.34 1.85
C PHE A 155 2.09 -12.76 0.97
N ARG A 156 3.26 -12.84 1.59
CA ARG A 156 4.48 -13.43 1.00
C ARG A 156 4.62 -14.91 1.38
N GLN A 157 4.04 -15.29 2.51
CA GLN A 157 3.94 -16.69 2.95
C GLN A 157 3.11 -17.55 1.97
N THR A 158 3.45 -18.83 1.89
CA THR A 158 2.79 -19.81 1.00
C THR A 158 2.02 -20.89 1.76
N ASP A 159 1.77 -20.67 3.06
CA ASP A 159 1.01 -21.54 3.95
C ASP A 159 -0.16 -20.75 4.56
N ALA A 160 -1.38 -21.27 4.42
CA ALA A 160 -2.59 -20.57 4.85
C ALA A 160 -2.66 -20.39 6.38
N ARG A 161 -2.16 -21.34 7.18
CA ARG A 161 -2.19 -21.23 8.64
C ARG A 161 -1.26 -20.12 9.11
N LEU A 162 -0.05 -20.04 8.55
CA LEU A 162 0.89 -18.96 8.85
C LEU A 162 0.34 -17.59 8.44
N GLN A 163 -0.38 -17.51 7.31
CA GLN A 163 -1.05 -16.27 6.89
C GLN A 163 -2.10 -15.81 7.90
N GLN A 164 -2.92 -16.73 8.42
CA GLN A 164 -3.92 -16.42 9.45
C GLN A 164 -3.26 -15.92 10.74
N GLU A 165 -2.22 -16.61 11.22
CA GLU A 165 -1.47 -16.21 12.42
C GLU A 165 -0.85 -14.81 12.24
N THR A 166 -0.22 -14.54 11.09
CA THR A 166 0.38 -13.25 10.76
C THR A 166 -0.67 -12.14 10.67
N LEU A 167 -1.84 -12.42 10.07
CA LEU A 167 -2.95 -11.47 10.01
C LEU A 167 -3.46 -11.13 11.41
N GLY A 168 -3.57 -12.11 12.31
CA GLY A 168 -3.97 -11.88 13.69
C GLY A 168 -3.01 -10.97 14.45
N VAL A 169 -1.70 -11.15 14.24
CA VAL A 169 -0.66 -10.26 14.78
C VAL A 169 -0.80 -8.84 14.22
N LEU A 170 -0.98 -8.71 12.91
CA LEU A 170 -1.16 -7.41 12.24
C LEU A 170 -2.41 -6.69 12.78
N GLY A 171 -3.53 -7.40 12.93
CA GLY A 171 -4.77 -6.83 13.47
C GLY A 171 -4.59 -6.29 14.89
N VAL A 172 -3.85 -7.00 15.75
CA VAL A 172 -3.49 -6.48 17.09
C VAL A 172 -2.64 -5.23 16.99
N ASN A 173 -1.61 -5.24 16.13
CA ASN A 173 -0.75 -4.08 15.92
C ASN A 173 -1.53 -2.87 15.42
N LEU A 174 -2.50 -3.09 14.52
CA LEU A 174 -3.38 -2.05 13.99
C LEU A 174 -4.25 -1.42 15.07
N ILE A 175 -4.97 -2.22 15.86
CA ILE A 175 -5.83 -1.72 16.94
C ILE A 175 -4.98 -1.02 18.01
N TYR A 176 -3.84 -1.61 18.38
CA TYR A 176 -2.93 -0.99 19.34
C TYR A 176 -2.39 0.35 18.83
N GLY A 177 -1.97 0.42 17.57
CA GLY A 177 -1.48 1.64 16.93
C GLY A 177 -2.54 2.73 16.90
N ALA A 178 -3.78 2.38 16.56
CA ALA A 178 -4.92 3.31 16.55
C ALA A 178 -5.13 3.99 17.92
N PHE A 179 -5.10 3.25 19.02
CA PHE A 179 -5.35 3.83 20.34
C PHE A 179 -4.12 4.46 20.99
N TYR A 180 -2.91 3.94 20.76
CA TYR A 180 -1.73 4.30 21.54
C TYR A 180 -0.61 4.98 20.74
N LEU A 181 -0.72 5.08 19.41
CA LEU A 181 0.28 5.69 18.51
C LEU A 181 -0.33 6.65 17.47
N ASN A 182 -1.60 7.04 17.60
CA ASN A 182 -2.30 7.90 16.61
C ASN A 182 -1.71 9.30 16.45
N ASP A 183 -0.98 9.80 17.45
CA ASP A 183 -0.28 11.08 17.43
C ASP A 183 1.03 11.02 16.61
N ARG A 184 1.48 9.82 16.24
CA ARG A 184 2.77 9.58 15.56
C ARG A 184 2.59 8.60 14.40
N PRO A 185 1.97 9.02 13.29
CA PRO A 185 1.61 8.14 12.18
C PRO A 185 2.81 7.42 11.56
N LYS A 186 4.00 8.04 11.55
CA LYS A 186 5.24 7.39 11.08
C LYS A 186 5.72 6.26 11.99
N GLU A 187 5.60 6.43 13.32
CA GLU A 187 5.91 5.37 14.30
C GLU A 187 4.85 4.28 14.27
N LEU A 188 3.58 4.67 14.18
CA LEU A 188 2.43 3.77 14.01
C LEU A 188 2.65 2.84 12.81
N LEU A 189 3.01 3.40 11.64
CA LEU A 189 3.25 2.64 10.42
C LEU A 189 4.36 1.59 10.61
N LYS A 190 5.48 1.96 11.26
CA LYS A 190 6.55 1.01 11.61
C LYS A 190 6.06 -0.09 12.55
N SER A 191 5.23 0.26 13.53
CA SER A 191 4.72 -0.67 14.55
C SER A 191 3.83 -1.79 14.00
N PHE A 192 3.34 -1.67 12.75
CA PHE A 192 2.61 -2.76 12.11
C PHE A 192 3.43 -4.03 11.93
N TYR A 193 4.75 -3.89 11.79
CA TYR A 193 5.69 -5.01 11.70
C TYR A 193 6.21 -5.49 13.06
N ASP A 194 5.70 -4.98 14.19
CA ASP A 194 6.10 -5.47 15.50
C ASP A 194 5.73 -6.95 15.65
N ASN A 195 6.74 -7.80 15.85
CA ASN A 195 6.58 -9.27 15.88
C ASN A 195 6.12 -9.88 14.54
N ILE A 196 6.37 -9.21 13.41
CA ILE A 196 6.15 -9.72 12.05
C ILE A 196 7.42 -9.51 11.24
N ASP A 197 7.91 -10.56 10.58
CA ASP A 197 9.07 -10.45 9.70
C ASP A 197 8.68 -9.88 8.32
N LYS A 198 9.58 -9.11 7.69
CA LYS A 198 9.32 -8.44 6.41
C LYS A 198 9.05 -9.40 5.24
N ASP A 199 9.45 -10.65 5.36
CA ASP A 199 9.21 -11.71 4.38
C ASP A 199 7.85 -12.40 4.57
N GLN A 200 7.07 -12.04 5.58
CA GLN A 200 5.77 -12.65 5.85
C GLN A 200 4.62 -11.95 5.11
N ILE A 201 4.61 -10.62 5.16
CA ILE A 201 3.54 -9.78 4.64
C ILE A 201 4.10 -8.49 4.05
N GLU A 202 3.38 -7.94 3.08
CA GLU A 202 3.62 -6.66 2.46
C GLU A 202 2.39 -5.77 2.67
N ILE A 203 2.62 -4.54 3.14
CA ILE A 203 1.60 -3.49 3.22
C ILE A 203 1.86 -2.57 2.03
N ASP A 204 0.99 -2.63 1.03
CA ASP A 204 1.12 -1.91 -0.25
C ASP A 204 0.18 -0.72 -0.40
N MET A 205 -0.74 -0.51 0.56
CA MET A 205 -1.58 0.68 0.61
C MET A 205 -1.99 0.98 2.05
N ILE A 206 -2.07 2.27 2.38
CA ILE A 206 -2.52 2.77 3.68
C ILE A 206 -3.30 4.06 3.54
N ASN A 207 -4.41 4.20 4.27
CA ASN A 207 -5.15 5.44 4.40
C ASN A 207 -5.50 5.71 5.85
N PHE A 208 -5.25 6.95 6.28
CA PHE A 208 -5.72 7.54 7.51
C PHE A 208 -6.86 8.51 7.20
N ILE A 209 -7.98 8.37 7.91
CA ILE A 209 -9.20 9.16 7.68
C ILE A 209 -9.77 9.58 9.03
N GLY A 210 -10.32 10.79 9.11
CA GLY A 210 -11.05 11.26 10.29
C GLY A 210 -10.39 12.45 10.98
N PRO A 211 -11.06 13.01 12.00
CA PRO A 211 -10.67 14.26 12.64
C PRO A 211 -9.24 14.24 13.20
N ARG A 212 -8.78 13.10 13.73
CA ARG A 212 -7.43 12.95 14.30
C ARG A 212 -6.33 12.87 13.25
N PHE A 213 -6.68 12.64 11.99
CA PHE A 213 -5.72 12.50 10.90
C PHE A 213 -5.79 13.62 9.88
N MET A 214 -6.47 14.74 10.18
CA MET A 214 -6.53 15.90 9.29
C MET A 214 -5.15 16.49 8.93
N TYR A 215 -4.15 16.30 9.79
CA TYR A 215 -2.77 16.74 9.54
C TYR A 215 -1.94 15.72 8.74
N VAL A 216 -2.48 14.53 8.46
CA VAL A 216 -1.77 13.44 7.79
C VAL A 216 -2.01 13.50 6.28
N ASP A 217 -0.92 13.66 5.53
CA ASP A 217 -0.95 13.46 4.08
C ASP A 217 -0.78 11.97 3.77
N ASN A 218 -1.80 11.33 3.20
CA ASN A 218 -1.77 9.91 2.87
C ASN A 218 -0.73 9.56 1.78
N ARG A 219 -0.36 10.51 0.91
CA ARG A 219 0.72 10.32 -0.07
C ARG A 219 2.06 10.20 0.62
N LEU A 220 2.27 11.00 1.68
CA LEU A 220 3.46 10.90 2.51
C LEU A 220 3.52 9.55 3.23
N MET A 221 2.39 9.04 3.73
CA MET A 221 2.35 7.73 4.38
C MET A 221 2.67 6.59 3.40
N SER A 222 2.16 6.66 2.18
CA SER A 222 2.54 5.74 1.09
C SER A 222 4.02 5.82 0.74
N LEU A 223 4.62 7.02 0.69
CA LEU A 223 6.07 7.16 0.54
C LEU A 223 6.83 6.45 1.67
N GLN A 224 6.35 6.55 2.92
CA GLN A 224 6.98 5.86 4.05
C GLN A 224 6.92 4.33 3.89
N LEU A 225 5.88 3.77 3.26
CA LEU A 225 5.83 2.33 2.98
C LEU A 225 7.02 1.89 2.10
N VAL A 226 7.27 2.62 1.01
CA VAL A 226 8.39 2.33 0.10
C VAL A 226 9.73 2.59 0.80
N LYS A 227 9.86 3.73 1.49
CA LYS A 227 11.09 4.11 2.22
C LYS A 227 11.48 3.10 3.30
N ASN A 228 10.49 2.52 4.00
CA ASN A 228 10.71 1.53 5.06
C ASN A 228 10.87 0.10 4.50
N GLY A 229 10.77 -0.10 3.18
CA GLY A 229 10.85 -1.40 2.52
C GLY A 229 9.68 -2.32 2.84
N MET A 230 8.49 -1.75 3.03
CA MET A 230 7.25 -2.51 3.27
C MET A 230 6.60 -2.96 1.96
N THR A 231 6.66 -2.10 0.94
CA THR A 231 6.32 -2.40 -0.45
C THR A 231 7.35 -1.80 -1.39
N GLU A 232 7.40 -2.28 -2.62
CA GLU A 232 8.33 -1.80 -3.65
C GLU A 232 7.75 -0.62 -4.44
N ALA A 233 6.43 -0.46 -4.49
CA ALA A 233 5.78 0.58 -5.26
C ALA A 233 4.42 1.01 -4.67
N VAL A 234 4.13 2.31 -4.78
CA VAL A 234 2.83 2.92 -4.43
C VAL A 234 2.35 3.83 -5.54
N MET A 235 1.04 4.01 -5.67
CA MET A 235 0.42 4.84 -6.72
C MET A 235 -0.53 5.89 -6.15
N PHE A 236 -0.63 7.00 -6.85
CA PHE A 236 -1.55 8.10 -6.57
C PHE A 236 -2.32 8.47 -7.83
N GLY A 237 -3.61 8.77 -7.66
CA GLY A 237 -4.45 9.31 -8.70
C GLY A 237 -4.18 10.79 -8.96
N PRO A 238 -4.76 11.34 -10.04
CA PRO A 238 -4.70 12.77 -10.33
C PRO A 238 -5.40 13.64 -9.27
N ASP A 239 -6.31 13.04 -8.49
CA ASP A 239 -6.94 13.63 -7.31
C ASP A 239 -6.05 13.62 -6.06
N GLY A 240 -4.86 13.00 -6.14
CA GLY A 240 -3.94 12.84 -5.03
C GLY A 240 -4.33 11.73 -4.04
N HIS A 241 -5.36 10.93 -4.35
CA HIS A 241 -5.73 9.79 -3.52
C HIS A 241 -4.87 8.56 -3.81
N ASN A 242 -4.62 7.76 -2.78
CA ASN A 242 -3.88 6.51 -2.90
C ASN A 242 -4.65 5.51 -3.77
N LEU A 243 -3.95 4.91 -4.74
CA LEU A 243 -4.48 3.88 -5.61
C LEU A 243 -3.77 2.55 -5.33
N LEU A 244 -4.53 1.45 -5.39
CA LEU A 244 -3.96 0.11 -5.28
C LEU A 244 -3.44 -0.33 -6.66
N PRO A 245 -2.12 -0.56 -6.84
CA PRO A 245 -1.57 -0.91 -8.16
C PRO A 245 -2.19 -2.16 -8.77
N ALA A 246 -2.57 -3.14 -7.93
CA ALA A 246 -3.21 -4.37 -8.38
C ALA A 246 -4.59 -4.16 -9.01
N GLN A 247 -5.29 -3.07 -8.65
CA GLN A 247 -6.59 -2.72 -9.23
C GLN A 247 -6.41 -1.87 -10.49
N GLU A 248 -5.59 -0.81 -10.40
CA GLU A 248 -5.40 0.13 -11.51
C GLU A 248 -4.74 -0.52 -12.72
N LEU A 249 -3.72 -1.36 -12.51
CA LEU A 249 -2.92 -1.92 -13.60
C LEU A 249 -3.52 -3.18 -14.20
N TYR A 250 -4.62 -3.69 -13.65
CA TYR A 250 -5.18 -4.98 -14.05
C TYR A 250 -5.67 -4.95 -15.50
N ARG A 251 -5.00 -5.73 -16.36
CA ARG A 251 -5.31 -5.80 -17.81
C ARG A 251 -5.30 -4.45 -18.53
N LYS A 252 -4.51 -3.49 -18.04
CA LYS A 252 -4.29 -2.20 -18.72
C LYS A 252 -3.07 -2.25 -19.63
N ASN A 253 -3.13 -1.49 -20.72
CA ASN A 253 -2.00 -1.12 -21.56
C ASN A 253 -1.24 0.00 -20.85
N ILE A 254 0.04 -0.19 -20.56
CA ILE A 254 0.80 0.73 -19.70
C ILE A 254 1.76 1.56 -20.53
N LEU A 255 1.68 2.88 -20.40
CA LEU A 255 2.71 3.83 -20.81
C LEU A 255 3.35 4.42 -19.57
N ALA A 256 4.64 4.16 -19.34
CA ALA A 256 5.35 4.67 -18.17
C ALA A 256 6.45 5.66 -18.56
N LEU A 257 6.51 6.77 -17.82
CA LEU A 257 7.52 7.82 -17.94
C LEU A 257 8.29 7.93 -16.63
N ARG A 258 9.57 7.56 -16.64
CA ARG A 258 10.44 7.71 -15.46
C ARG A 258 11.13 9.07 -15.48
N GLY A 259 11.09 9.79 -14.36
CA GLY A 259 11.75 11.09 -14.26
C GLY A 259 11.90 11.59 -12.83
N SER A 260 12.82 12.55 -12.65
CA SER A 260 12.93 13.27 -11.37
C SER A 260 11.81 14.28 -11.18
N PHE A 261 11.27 14.83 -12.28
CA PHE A 261 10.19 15.82 -12.31
C PHE A 261 10.42 17.02 -11.37
N ARG A 262 11.68 17.48 -11.27
CA ARG A 262 12.10 18.61 -10.41
C ARG A 262 12.61 19.82 -11.21
N PRO A 263 11.73 20.75 -11.63
CA PRO A 263 10.30 20.59 -11.78
C PRO A 263 9.94 19.78 -13.04
N VAL A 264 8.66 19.56 -13.29
CA VAL A 264 8.20 19.10 -14.61
C VAL A 264 8.51 20.18 -15.64
N THR A 265 9.22 19.80 -16.71
CA THR A 265 9.62 20.71 -17.79
C THR A 265 8.70 20.57 -19.01
N LYS A 266 8.77 21.54 -19.92
CA LYS A 266 8.09 21.45 -21.23
C LYS A 266 8.54 20.23 -22.03
N VAL A 267 9.81 19.85 -21.92
CA VAL A 267 10.34 18.64 -22.58
C VAL A 267 9.67 17.38 -22.03
N ASN A 268 9.49 17.28 -20.70
CA ASN A 268 8.78 16.13 -20.12
C ASN A 268 7.34 16.02 -20.63
N MET A 269 6.65 17.16 -20.76
CA MET A 269 5.27 17.18 -21.27
C MET A 269 5.22 16.88 -22.77
N ASP A 270 6.20 17.32 -23.55
CA ASP A 270 6.27 16.99 -24.98
C ASP A 270 6.55 15.50 -25.20
N ILE A 271 7.47 14.90 -24.43
CA ILE A 271 7.68 13.45 -24.40
C ILE A 271 6.37 12.72 -24.11
N TYR A 272 5.64 13.18 -23.09
CA TYR A 272 4.35 12.61 -22.71
C TYR A 272 3.32 12.68 -23.84
N GLU A 273 3.09 13.85 -24.44
CA GLU A 273 2.05 14.00 -25.47
C GLU A 273 2.40 13.19 -26.72
N GLN A 274 3.65 13.27 -27.20
CA GLN A 274 4.10 12.49 -28.36
C GLN A 274 4.01 10.99 -28.10
N ALA A 275 4.47 10.53 -26.92
CA ALA A 275 4.39 9.12 -26.56
C ALA A 275 2.95 8.63 -26.44
N LYS A 276 2.06 9.44 -25.87
CA LYS A 276 0.63 9.16 -25.74
C LYS A 276 -0.05 9.03 -27.11
N GLU A 277 0.22 9.95 -28.03
CA GLU A 277 -0.31 9.87 -29.40
C GLU A 277 0.20 8.62 -30.12
N MET A 278 1.49 8.33 -30.06
CA MET A 278 2.05 7.10 -30.62
C MET A 278 1.44 5.85 -30.00
N PHE A 279 1.21 5.86 -28.69
CA PHE A 279 0.67 4.72 -27.96
C PHE A 279 -0.78 4.43 -28.33
N LYS A 280 -1.61 5.47 -28.49
CA LYS A 280 -3.00 5.34 -28.97
C LYS A 280 -3.10 4.76 -30.38
N ASN A 281 -2.10 5.04 -31.23
CA ASN A 281 -2.06 4.55 -32.60
C ASN A 281 -1.55 3.10 -32.73
N GLU A 282 -1.14 2.45 -31.64
CA GLU A 282 -0.74 1.05 -31.68
C GLU A 282 -1.93 0.11 -31.90
N LYS A 283 -1.80 -0.82 -32.86
CA LYS A 283 -2.87 -1.77 -33.22
C LYS A 283 -3.36 -2.64 -32.07
N SER A 284 -2.51 -2.92 -31.07
CA SER A 284 -2.85 -3.76 -29.91
C SER A 284 -3.39 -2.96 -28.72
N VAL A 285 -3.51 -1.64 -28.82
CA VAL A 285 -3.87 -0.77 -27.71
C VAL A 285 -5.29 -0.26 -27.88
N GLN A 286 -6.12 -0.47 -26.87
CA GLN A 286 -7.46 0.11 -26.78
C GLN A 286 -7.39 1.35 -25.89
N GLU A 287 -7.87 2.49 -26.39
CA GLU A 287 -7.74 3.78 -25.71
C GLU A 287 -8.36 3.80 -24.31
N GLU A 288 -9.49 3.13 -24.12
CA GLU A 288 -10.20 2.98 -22.83
C GLU A 288 -9.41 2.17 -21.78
N ASN A 289 -8.39 1.44 -22.23
CA ASN A 289 -7.55 0.58 -21.40
C ASN A 289 -6.11 1.07 -21.31
N ILE A 290 -5.83 2.31 -21.71
CA ILE A 290 -4.51 2.94 -21.51
C ILE A 290 -4.42 3.43 -20.07
N GLU A 291 -3.31 3.10 -19.41
CA GLU A 291 -2.90 3.69 -18.15
C GLU A 291 -1.56 4.40 -18.34
N ILE A 292 -1.49 5.68 -17.97
CA ILE A 292 -0.27 6.48 -18.13
C ILE A 292 0.30 6.85 -16.77
N ILE A 293 1.53 6.42 -16.52
CA ILE A 293 2.14 6.46 -15.20
C ILE A 293 3.40 7.31 -15.23
N PHE A 294 3.43 8.34 -14.40
CA PHE A 294 4.64 9.12 -14.14
C PHE A 294 5.35 8.51 -12.93
N GLU A 295 6.50 7.90 -13.18
CA GLU A 295 7.26 7.18 -12.18
C GLU A 295 8.42 8.02 -11.63
N ILE A 296 8.51 8.11 -10.30
CA ILE A 296 9.62 8.71 -9.57
C ILE A 296 10.27 7.61 -8.71
N THR A 297 11.56 7.38 -8.90
CA THR A 297 12.29 6.42 -8.06
C THR A 297 12.70 7.06 -6.73
N LEU A 298 12.83 6.24 -5.68
CA LEU A 298 13.45 6.67 -4.41
C LEU A 298 14.86 7.22 -4.63
N THR A 299 15.62 6.68 -5.58
CA THR A 299 16.95 7.18 -5.93
C THR A 299 16.89 8.62 -6.46
N ASN A 300 15.87 8.98 -7.24
CA ASN A 300 15.67 10.36 -7.67
C ASN A 300 15.30 11.31 -6.52
N LEU A 301 14.70 10.78 -5.45
CA LEU A 301 14.40 11.54 -4.23
C LEU A 301 15.61 11.66 -3.28
N MET A 302 16.57 10.74 -3.36
CA MET A 302 17.81 10.72 -2.56
C MET A 302 19.00 11.45 -3.22
N ALA A 303 18.82 12.13 -4.34
CA ALA A 303 19.92 12.72 -5.11
C ALA A 303 20.75 13.76 -4.31
N GLU A 304 20.16 14.38 -3.28
CA GLU A 304 20.82 15.35 -2.38
C GLU A 304 21.19 14.75 -1.01
N GLY A 305 21.16 13.42 -0.87
CA GLY A 305 21.42 12.70 0.37
C GLY A 305 20.14 12.11 0.96
N GLU A 306 19.51 12.81 1.90
CA GLU A 306 18.27 12.34 2.52
C GLU A 306 17.02 12.71 1.71
N ILE A 307 16.01 11.83 1.74
CA ILE A 307 14.72 12.10 1.12
C ILE A 307 14.08 13.31 1.80
N ASN A 308 13.95 14.40 1.05
CA ASN A 308 13.20 15.57 1.46
C ASN A 308 11.70 15.33 1.18
N GLU A 309 10.95 15.09 2.26
CA GLU A 309 9.50 14.79 2.20
C GLU A 309 8.69 15.92 1.57
N ARG A 310 9.12 17.18 1.76
CA ARG A 310 8.44 18.35 1.20
C ARG A 310 8.65 18.43 -0.31
N ASP A 311 9.90 18.25 -0.74
CA ASP A 311 10.23 18.23 -2.17
C ASP A 311 9.51 17.06 -2.89
N PHE A 312 9.32 15.92 -2.23
CA PHE A 312 8.46 14.85 -2.74
C PHE A 312 7.00 15.31 -2.91
N LEU A 313 6.39 15.89 -1.86
CA LEU A 313 5.00 16.32 -1.91
C LEU A 313 4.78 17.36 -3.01
N ASP A 314 5.69 18.33 -3.14
CA ASP A 314 5.62 19.36 -4.17
C ASP A 314 5.66 18.75 -5.59
N ARG A 315 6.51 17.72 -5.83
CA ARG A 315 6.58 17.01 -7.11
C ARG A 315 5.31 16.20 -7.41
N ALA A 316 4.83 15.45 -6.41
CA ALA A 316 3.62 14.64 -6.55
C ALA A 316 2.40 15.53 -6.81
N GLU A 317 2.26 16.62 -6.05
CA GLU A 317 1.18 17.58 -6.20
C GLU A 317 1.20 18.25 -7.58
N LEU A 318 2.38 18.61 -8.09
CA LEU A 318 2.49 19.20 -9.42
C LEU A 318 2.02 18.22 -10.51
N LEU A 319 2.41 16.95 -10.44
CA LEU A 319 1.96 15.92 -11.39
C LEU A 319 0.46 15.63 -11.28
N CYS A 320 -0.07 15.51 -10.05
CA CYS A 320 -1.50 15.33 -9.82
C CYS A 320 -2.31 16.51 -10.39
N ASN A 321 -1.86 17.76 -10.16
CA ASN A 321 -2.50 18.96 -10.70
C ASN A 321 -2.45 19.05 -12.25
N LEU A 322 -1.48 18.38 -12.88
CA LEU A 322 -1.43 18.20 -14.34
C LEU A 322 -2.33 17.05 -14.83
N GLY A 323 -3.13 16.45 -13.94
CA GLY A 323 -4.06 15.36 -14.25
C GLY A 323 -3.37 14.01 -14.46
N GLN A 324 -2.15 13.83 -13.95
CA GLN A 324 -1.36 12.61 -14.16
C GLN A 324 -1.44 11.66 -12.97
N GLN A 325 -1.38 10.36 -13.24
CA GLN A 325 -1.14 9.36 -12.21
C GLN A 325 0.35 9.28 -11.88
N VAL A 326 0.65 9.16 -10.59
CA VAL A 326 2.03 9.16 -10.09
C VAL A 326 2.32 7.83 -9.42
N MET A 327 3.46 7.23 -9.74
CA MET A 327 3.98 6.02 -9.08
C MET A 327 5.31 6.33 -8.42
N ILE A 328 5.48 5.88 -7.18
CA ILE A 328 6.76 5.94 -6.48
C ILE A 328 7.29 4.53 -6.30
N THR A 329 8.54 4.30 -6.69
CA THR A 329 9.14 2.97 -6.60
C THR A 329 10.53 2.99 -5.98
N ASN A 330 10.98 1.83 -5.51
CA ASN A 330 12.39 1.60 -5.19
C ASN A 330 13.16 0.89 -6.34
N PHE A 331 12.60 0.88 -7.55
CA PHE A 331 13.20 0.18 -8.70
C PHE A 331 14.29 1.02 -9.36
N GLN A 332 15.54 0.75 -9.00
CA GLN A 332 16.69 1.41 -9.64
C GLN A 332 16.72 1.10 -11.15
N GLU A 333 16.51 -0.16 -11.51
CA GLU A 333 16.58 -0.63 -12.89
C GLU A 333 15.20 -0.69 -13.55
N TYR A 334 15.14 -0.35 -14.85
CA TYR A 334 13.90 -0.38 -15.62
C TYR A 334 13.31 -1.80 -15.74
N TYR A 335 14.13 -2.85 -15.80
CA TYR A 335 13.61 -4.21 -15.90
C TYR A 335 12.80 -4.61 -14.67
N ARG A 336 13.14 -4.10 -13.47
CA ARG A 336 12.36 -4.35 -12.24
C ARG A 336 10.98 -3.70 -12.30
N LEU A 337 10.89 -2.49 -12.85
CA LEU A 337 9.61 -1.81 -13.09
C LEU A 337 8.74 -2.61 -14.07
N VAL A 338 9.33 -3.11 -15.16
CA VAL A 338 8.62 -3.93 -16.15
C VAL A 338 8.20 -5.28 -15.58
N GLU A 339 9.05 -5.93 -14.78
CA GLU A 339 8.72 -7.16 -14.05
C GLU A 339 7.56 -6.92 -13.06
N TYR A 340 7.54 -5.77 -12.39
CA TYR A 340 6.44 -5.38 -11.50
C TYR A 340 5.12 -5.24 -12.25
N PHE A 341 5.09 -4.46 -13.34
CA PHE A 341 3.91 -4.30 -14.18
C PHE A 341 3.40 -5.63 -14.77
N SER A 342 4.32 -6.51 -15.16
CA SER A 342 4.02 -7.84 -15.70
C SER A 342 3.27 -8.75 -14.72
N GLN A 343 3.25 -8.43 -13.42
CA GLN A 343 2.46 -9.17 -12.43
C GLN A 343 0.97 -8.86 -12.54
N PHE A 344 0.58 -7.72 -13.12
CA PHE A 344 -0.79 -7.23 -13.15
C PHE A 344 -1.41 -7.26 -14.54
N THR A 345 -0.59 -7.12 -15.59
CA THR A 345 -1.04 -7.09 -16.98
C THR A 345 -0.14 -7.90 -17.90
N LYS A 346 -0.73 -8.40 -18.98
CA LYS A 346 -0.03 -8.99 -20.13
C LYS A 346 -0.21 -8.16 -21.40
N GLU A 347 -0.91 -7.03 -21.28
CA GLU A 347 -1.18 -6.12 -22.39
C GLU A 347 0.07 -5.31 -22.75
N ARG A 348 -0.05 -4.43 -23.76
CA ARG A 348 1.08 -3.68 -24.29
C ARG A 348 1.69 -2.79 -23.21
N MET A 349 3.02 -2.83 -23.08
CA MET A 349 3.79 -1.96 -22.19
C MET A 349 4.80 -1.14 -23.00
N VAL A 350 4.90 0.15 -22.69
CA VAL A 350 5.82 1.09 -23.31
C VAL A 350 6.52 1.94 -22.25
N LEU A 351 7.83 2.10 -22.39
CA LEU A 351 8.60 3.09 -21.64
C LEU A 351 8.92 4.28 -22.55
N ALA A 352 8.50 5.48 -22.17
CA ALA A 352 8.91 6.69 -22.88
C ALA A 352 10.04 7.39 -22.11
N MET A 353 11.14 7.68 -22.80
CA MET A 353 12.33 8.26 -22.20
C MET A 353 13.16 9.06 -23.22
N GLY A 354 13.98 10.00 -22.74
CA GLY A 354 14.97 10.67 -23.58
C GLY A 354 16.19 9.78 -23.88
N VAL A 355 16.88 10.05 -24.98
CA VAL A 355 18.12 9.33 -25.37
C VAL A 355 19.16 9.32 -24.24
N ALA A 356 19.29 10.41 -23.47
CA ALA A 356 20.21 10.47 -22.33
C ALA A 356 19.93 9.38 -21.26
N ASN A 357 18.65 9.08 -20.98
CA ASN A 357 18.27 8.03 -20.05
C ASN A 357 18.57 6.65 -20.62
N LEU A 358 18.36 6.46 -21.92
CA LEU A 358 18.70 5.20 -22.59
C LEU A 358 20.20 4.90 -22.46
N VAL A 359 21.07 5.89 -22.68
CA VAL A 359 22.53 5.71 -22.51
C VAL A 359 22.88 5.22 -21.10
N GLN A 360 22.17 5.69 -20.07
CA GLN A 360 22.38 5.22 -18.69
C GLN A 360 21.96 3.77 -18.48
N ILE A 361 20.97 3.25 -19.23
CA ILE A 361 20.58 1.83 -19.20
C ILE A 361 21.72 0.95 -19.72
N PHE A 362 22.63 1.48 -20.54
CA PHE A 362 23.81 0.75 -21.00
C PHE A 362 25.00 0.78 -20.02
N ASP A 363 24.88 1.43 -18.86
CA ASP A 363 25.95 1.50 -17.88
C ASP A 363 26.04 0.21 -17.05
N GLU A 364 27.07 -0.60 -17.33
CA GLU A 364 27.32 -1.89 -16.68
C GLU A 364 27.44 -1.82 -15.16
N LYS A 365 27.75 -0.66 -14.58
CA LYS A 365 27.91 -0.52 -13.12
C LYS A 365 26.63 -0.90 -12.37
N TYR A 366 25.46 -0.72 -12.98
CA TYR A 366 24.17 -1.04 -12.37
C TYR A 366 23.89 -2.55 -12.35
N TYR A 367 24.59 -3.35 -13.16
CA TYR A 367 24.28 -4.77 -13.36
C TYR A 367 25.33 -5.73 -12.79
N ARG A 368 26.31 -5.23 -12.02
CA ARG A 368 27.38 -6.06 -11.42
C ARG A 368 26.89 -7.13 -10.45
N HIS A 369 25.66 -6.96 -9.94
CA HIS A 369 25.02 -7.91 -9.04
C HIS A 369 24.31 -9.06 -9.78
N LEU A 370 24.17 -8.97 -11.12
CA LEU A 370 23.58 -10.01 -11.96
C LEU A 370 24.69 -10.90 -12.53
N SER A 371 24.49 -12.21 -12.48
CA SER A 371 25.45 -13.19 -13.00
C SER A 371 25.69 -13.01 -14.51
N GLY A 372 24.65 -12.67 -15.27
CA GLY A 372 24.77 -12.37 -16.70
C GLY A 372 24.94 -10.88 -17.04
N GLY A 373 25.17 -10.03 -16.03
CA GLY A 373 25.42 -8.60 -16.20
C GLY A 373 24.35 -7.88 -17.02
N ILE A 374 24.79 -6.99 -17.91
CA ILE A 374 23.91 -6.19 -18.77
C ILE A 374 23.06 -7.05 -19.72
N LEU A 375 23.57 -8.17 -20.22
CA LEU A 375 22.83 -9.04 -21.15
C LEU A 375 21.63 -9.68 -20.46
N GLU A 376 21.79 -10.11 -19.20
CA GLU A 376 20.66 -10.61 -18.40
C GLU A 376 19.62 -9.51 -18.17
N ALA A 377 20.05 -8.29 -17.85
CA ALA A 377 19.16 -7.16 -17.63
C ALA A 377 18.34 -6.79 -18.89
N PHE A 378 18.99 -6.72 -20.05
CA PHE A 378 18.31 -6.47 -21.33
C PHE A 378 17.38 -7.61 -21.72
N GLY A 379 17.80 -8.86 -21.48
CA GLY A 379 16.95 -10.03 -21.66
C GLY A 379 15.66 -9.89 -20.85
N LYS A 380 15.76 -9.53 -19.57
CA LYS A 380 14.59 -9.29 -18.69
C LYS A 380 13.74 -8.11 -19.15
N LEU A 381 14.38 -7.01 -19.56
CA LEU A 381 13.69 -5.77 -19.98
C LEU A 381 12.78 -6.02 -21.20
N PHE A 382 13.28 -6.73 -22.22
CA PHE A 382 12.55 -6.97 -23.46
C PHE A 382 11.81 -8.32 -23.51
N PHE A 383 11.87 -9.12 -22.44
CA PHE A 383 11.25 -10.46 -22.38
C PHE A 383 9.72 -10.46 -22.63
N LYS A 384 9.05 -9.32 -22.48
CA LYS A 384 7.58 -9.18 -22.51
C LYS A 384 7.05 -8.29 -23.61
N ASP A 385 7.72 -8.24 -24.76
CA ASP A 385 7.27 -7.42 -25.91
C ASP A 385 7.13 -5.92 -25.55
N LEU A 386 8.03 -5.47 -24.66
CA LEU A 386 8.16 -4.08 -24.26
C LEU A 386 8.65 -3.25 -25.44
N LYS A 387 8.06 -2.07 -25.65
CA LYS A 387 8.61 -1.06 -26.55
C LYS A 387 9.20 0.10 -25.77
N VAL A 388 10.21 0.73 -26.35
CA VAL A 388 10.82 1.94 -25.80
C VAL A 388 10.61 3.06 -26.82
N TYR A 389 9.95 4.13 -26.40
CA TYR A 389 9.83 5.34 -27.18
C TYR A 389 10.93 6.30 -26.77
N LEU A 390 11.75 6.69 -27.75
CA LEU A 390 12.93 7.50 -27.52
C LEU A 390 12.70 8.92 -28.01
N TYR A 391 12.86 9.86 -27.09
CA TYR A 391 12.81 11.26 -27.41
C TYR A 391 14.21 11.80 -27.73
N PRO A 392 14.40 12.43 -28.91
CA PRO A 392 15.72 12.83 -29.37
C PRO A 392 16.34 13.89 -28.46
N LEU A 393 17.67 13.83 -28.30
CA LEU A 393 18.45 14.84 -27.60
C LEU A 393 19.14 15.72 -28.66
N LYS A 394 19.03 17.04 -28.52
CA LYS A 394 19.82 17.98 -29.31
C LYS A 394 21.12 18.27 -28.57
N GLU A 395 22.26 17.79 -29.06
CA GLU A 395 23.58 18.18 -28.54
C GLU A 395 23.89 19.64 -28.94
N GLU A 396 24.33 20.47 -27.99
CA GLU A 396 24.88 21.79 -28.32
C GLU A 396 26.19 21.62 -29.09
N GLY A 397 26.15 21.90 -30.40
CA GLY A 397 27.34 21.93 -31.27
C GLY A 397 27.48 20.77 -32.27
N ARG A 398 26.53 19.84 -32.35
CA ARG A 398 26.45 18.84 -33.44
C ARG A 398 25.14 19.00 -34.21
N GLU A 399 25.26 19.29 -35.51
CA GLU A 399 24.12 19.42 -36.44
C GLU A 399 23.50 18.06 -36.83
N GLU A 400 24.07 16.93 -36.42
CA GLU A 400 23.57 15.62 -36.81
C GLU A 400 22.57 15.07 -35.79
N MET A 401 21.28 15.18 -36.14
CA MET A 401 20.24 14.31 -35.61
C MET A 401 20.64 12.85 -35.89
N MET A 402 20.60 11.98 -34.88
CA MET A 402 20.54 10.54 -35.17
C MET A 402 19.20 10.28 -35.89
N PRO A 403 19.18 9.80 -37.15
CA PRO A 403 17.94 9.58 -37.88
C PRO A 403 17.33 8.22 -37.57
N GLU A 404 15.99 8.26 -37.48
CA GLU A 404 14.95 7.21 -37.62
C GLU A 404 14.96 6.00 -36.66
#